data_AF-A0AA40K188-F1
#
_entry.id   AF-A0AA40K188-F1
#
_cell.length_a   1.000
_cell.length_b   1.000
_cell.length_c   1.000
_cell.angle_alpha   90.00
_cell.angle_beta   90.00
_cell.angle_gamma   90.00
#
_symmetry.space_group_name_H-M   'P 1'
#
loop_
_entity.id
_entity.type
_entity.pdbx_description
1 polymer ?
#
loop_
_entity_poly.entity_id
_entity_poly.type
_entity_poly.pdbx_seq_one_letter_code
_entity_poly.pdbx_strand_id
1 'polypeptide(L)'
;PLRLLLTSLKLLALFHLLWEYLLSLAPAQGPSMLATYPVTGTWLLTSRLHRLGRSLSVGDTVTFTIPERPNSIGIKRVIGLPGDYVLIGTPGEFWHSGADPAADDALMLQVPEGHAYLVGDNLSVSRDSRLFGPVPLALIRGKVIASMHPSFTRGPFAEFQWVQNPMRRDEPPSKEEVLNARLGR
;
A
#
# COMPACT_ATOMS: atom_id res chain seq x y z
N PRO A 1 -33.14 4.28 -33.08
CA PRO A 1 -31.78 3.81 -33.48
C PRO A 1 -30.64 4.77 -33.07
N LEU A 2 -30.65 6.04 -33.49
CA LEU A 2 -29.54 6.98 -33.23
C LEU A 2 -29.30 7.29 -31.73
N ARG A 3 -30.37 7.46 -30.95
CA ARG A 3 -30.25 7.70 -29.50
C ARG A 3 -29.57 6.53 -28.78
N LEU A 4 -29.91 5.29 -29.14
CA LEU A 4 -29.30 4.09 -28.57
C LEU A 4 -27.81 4.02 -28.92
N LEU A 5 -27.46 4.26 -30.18
CA LEU A 5 -26.06 4.30 -30.63
C LEU A 5 -25.23 5.33 -29.84
N LEU A 6 -25.75 6.56 -29.70
CA LEU A 6 -25.07 7.62 -28.96
C LEU A 6 -24.89 7.27 -27.47
N THR A 7 -25.91 6.68 -26.83
CA THR A 7 -25.81 6.23 -25.44
C THR A 7 -24.75 5.13 -25.30
N SER A 8 -24.71 4.15 -26.21
CA SER A 8 -23.71 3.09 -26.19
C SER A 8 -22.29 3.62 -26.34
N LEU A 9 -22.06 4.56 -27.27
CA LEU A 9 -20.76 5.21 -27.44
C LEU A 9 -20.33 5.98 -26.19
N LYS A 10 -21.25 6.70 -25.55
CA LYS A 10 -20.98 7.40 -24.28
C LYS A 10 -20.60 6.43 -23.17
N LEU A 11 -21.30 5.30 -23.04
CA LEU A 11 -21.00 4.28 -22.03
C LEU A 11 -19.64 3.62 -22.28
N LEU A 12 -19.31 3.31 -23.54
CA LEU A 12 -18.00 2.76 -23.90
C LEU A 12 -16.88 3.76 -23.62
N ALA A 13 -17.05 5.03 -23.98
CA ALA A 13 -16.07 6.08 -23.68
C ALA A 13 -15.90 6.26 -22.17
N LEU A 14 -17.00 6.29 -21.40
CA LEU A 14 -16.96 6.37 -19.94
C LEU A 14 -16.25 5.16 -19.33
N PHE A 15 -16.59 3.95 -19.79
CA PHE A 15 -15.95 2.71 -19.33
C PHE A 15 -14.45 2.72 -19.63
N HIS A 16 -14.06 3.11 -20.85
CA HIS A 16 -12.66 3.23 -21.23
C HIS A 16 -11.93 4.22 -20.33
N LEU A 17 -12.50 5.41 -20.09
CA LEU A 17 -11.90 6.41 -19.21
C LEU A 17 -11.74 5.88 -17.78
N LEU A 18 -12.75 5.19 -17.26
CA LEU A 18 -12.74 4.63 -15.92
C LEU A 18 -11.68 3.53 -15.77
N TRP A 19 -11.65 2.58 -16.70
CA TRP A 19 -10.74 1.44 -16.67
C TRP A 19 -9.29 1.81 -17.01
N GLU A 20 -9.09 2.77 -17.89
CA GLU A 20 -7.76 3.20 -18.33
C GLU A 20 -7.12 4.20 -17.36
N TYR A 21 -7.90 5.06 -16.69
CA TYR A 21 -7.33 6.16 -15.91
C TYR A 21 -7.66 6.16 -14.42
N LEU A 22 -8.71 5.47 -13.97
CA LEU A 22 -9.18 5.58 -12.59
C LEU A 22 -8.95 4.32 -11.77
N LEU A 23 -9.27 3.15 -12.33
CA LEU A 23 -9.26 1.89 -11.59
C LEU A 23 -8.35 0.86 -12.25
N SER A 24 -7.73 0.02 -11.44
CA SER A 24 -6.98 -1.15 -11.89
C SER A 24 -7.34 -2.33 -11.01
N LEU A 25 -7.69 -3.46 -11.63
CA LEU A 25 -7.96 -4.71 -10.94
C LEU A 25 -6.87 -5.72 -11.30
N ALA A 26 -6.12 -6.20 -10.30
CA ALA A 26 -5.01 -7.13 -10.53
C ALA A 26 -4.89 -8.15 -9.40
N PRO A 27 -4.44 -9.39 -9.68
CA PRO A 27 -4.20 -10.38 -8.64
C PRO A 27 -2.94 -10.03 -7.82
N ALA A 28 -3.04 -10.15 -6.50
CA ALA A 28 -1.90 -10.16 -5.60
C ALA A 28 -1.26 -11.56 -5.60
N GLN A 29 0.05 -11.60 -5.77
CA GLN A 29 0.82 -12.83 -5.76
C GLN A 29 2.13 -12.65 -4.97
N GLY A 30 2.43 -13.63 -4.13
CA GLY A 30 3.67 -13.72 -3.37
C GLY A 30 3.51 -13.41 -1.88
N PRO A 31 4.49 -13.85 -1.06
CA PRO A 31 4.36 -13.85 0.41
C PRO A 31 4.68 -12.51 1.08
N SER A 32 5.12 -11.50 0.31
CA SER A 32 5.70 -10.26 0.86
C SER A 32 4.74 -9.36 1.64
N MET A 33 3.43 -9.56 1.47
CA MET A 33 2.39 -8.78 2.14
C MET A 33 1.62 -9.62 3.18
N LEU A 34 2.13 -10.80 3.56
CA LEU A 34 1.55 -11.54 4.69
C LEU A 34 1.72 -10.74 5.99
N ALA A 35 0.76 -10.73 6.92
CA ALA A 35 -0.52 -11.43 6.87
C ALA A 35 -1.66 -10.67 6.18
N THR A 36 -1.43 -9.43 5.73
CA THR A 36 -2.45 -8.55 5.12
C THR A 36 -3.07 -9.15 3.86
N TYR A 37 -2.24 -9.71 2.97
CA TYR A 37 -2.72 -10.42 1.78
C TYR A 37 -2.17 -11.85 1.75
N PRO A 38 -3.03 -12.85 1.53
CA PRO A 38 -2.61 -14.22 1.22
C PRO A 38 -1.66 -14.28 0.03
N VAL A 39 -0.90 -15.37 -0.06
CA VAL A 39 0.11 -15.59 -1.12
C VAL A 39 -0.50 -15.59 -2.52
N THR A 40 -1.73 -16.07 -2.67
CA THR A 40 -2.46 -16.13 -3.95
C THR A 40 -3.97 -15.92 -3.72
N GLY A 41 -4.74 -15.79 -4.80
CA GLY A 41 -6.21 -15.78 -4.76
C GLY A 41 -6.84 -14.41 -4.48
N THR A 42 -6.10 -13.46 -3.93
CA THR A 42 -6.62 -12.10 -3.67
C THR A 42 -6.52 -11.23 -4.92
N TRP A 43 -7.63 -10.58 -5.27
CA TRP A 43 -7.68 -9.52 -6.27
C TRP A 43 -7.67 -8.15 -5.58
N LEU A 44 -6.84 -7.24 -6.08
CA LEU A 44 -6.70 -5.90 -5.54
C LEU A 44 -7.31 -4.87 -6.48
N LEU A 45 -8.20 -4.06 -5.94
CA LEU A 45 -8.69 -2.86 -6.59
C LEU A 45 -7.79 -1.68 -6.22
N THR A 46 -7.14 -1.12 -7.23
CA THR A 46 -6.20 0.00 -7.09
C THR A 46 -6.79 1.25 -7.72
N SER A 47 -6.79 2.35 -6.97
CA SER A 47 -7.11 3.69 -7.45
C SER A 47 -5.89 4.36 -8.07
N ARG A 48 -5.96 4.62 -9.38
CA ARG A 48 -4.96 5.37 -10.15
C ARG A 48 -5.04 6.88 -9.92
N LEU A 49 -6.04 7.37 -9.19
CA LEU A 49 -6.07 8.78 -8.74
C LEU A 49 -4.84 9.14 -7.89
N HIS A 50 -4.29 8.16 -7.17
CA HIS A 50 -3.09 8.28 -6.33
C HIS A 50 -1.78 7.96 -7.07
N ARG A 51 -1.81 7.81 -8.41
CA ARG A 51 -0.59 7.61 -9.20
C ARG A 51 0.40 8.76 -9.00
N LEU A 52 1.68 8.49 -9.20
CA LEU A 52 2.75 9.49 -9.01
C LEU A 52 2.85 10.02 -7.57
N GLY A 53 2.34 9.29 -6.58
CA GLY A 53 2.41 9.69 -5.17
C GLY A 53 1.33 10.66 -4.69
N ARG A 54 0.29 10.92 -5.48
CA ARG A 54 -0.74 11.91 -5.14
C ARG A 54 -1.57 11.48 -3.93
N SER A 55 -1.71 12.38 -2.96
CA SER A 55 -2.55 12.18 -1.76
C SER A 55 -2.31 10.82 -1.08
N LEU A 56 -1.04 10.38 -1.02
CA LEU A 56 -0.65 9.22 -0.24
C LEU A 56 -0.43 9.62 1.21
N SER A 57 -0.66 8.67 2.11
CA SER A 57 -0.34 8.79 3.51
C SER A 57 0.49 7.59 3.97
N VAL A 58 1.30 7.80 5.00
CA VAL A 58 2.01 6.71 5.67
C VAL A 58 0.99 5.65 6.10
N GLY A 59 1.28 4.40 5.78
CA GLY A 59 0.45 3.22 6.01
C GLY A 59 -0.46 2.83 4.87
N ASP A 60 -0.54 3.62 3.81
CA ASP A 60 -1.25 3.22 2.60
C ASP A 60 -0.53 2.06 1.90
N THR A 61 -1.32 1.13 1.35
CA THR A 61 -0.81 0.08 0.48
C THR A 61 -0.81 0.58 -0.96
N VAL A 62 0.30 0.45 -1.67
CA VAL A 62 0.47 0.96 -3.03
C VAL A 62 0.95 -0.13 -3.98
N THR A 63 0.57 0.01 -5.24
CA THR A 63 1.18 -0.73 -6.36
C THR A 63 2.22 0.17 -7.03
N PHE A 64 3.36 -0.40 -7.40
CA PHE A 64 4.45 0.33 -8.04
C PHE A 64 5.22 -0.54 -9.02
N THR A 65 5.92 0.09 -9.95
CA THR A 65 6.90 -0.58 -10.81
C THR A 65 8.17 -0.85 -10.03
N ILE A 66 8.63 -2.10 -10.01
CA ILE A 66 9.86 -2.46 -9.29
C ILE A 66 11.07 -1.87 -10.05
N PRO A 67 11.92 -1.03 -9.44
CA PRO A 67 13.06 -0.42 -10.14
C PRO A 67 13.99 -1.44 -10.80
N GLU A 68 14.31 -2.53 -10.08
CA GLU A 68 15.16 -3.63 -10.58
C GLU A 68 14.51 -4.46 -11.70
N ARG A 69 13.17 -4.44 -11.80
CA ARG A 69 12.39 -5.24 -12.74
C ARG A 69 11.25 -4.41 -13.34
N PRO A 70 11.53 -3.60 -14.38
CA PRO A 70 10.58 -2.63 -14.94
C PRO A 70 9.27 -3.24 -15.46
N ASN A 71 9.29 -4.51 -15.88
CA ASN A 71 8.12 -5.25 -16.35
C ASN A 71 7.34 -5.92 -15.21
N SER A 72 7.71 -5.70 -13.96
CA SER A 72 7.07 -6.29 -12.78
C SER A 72 6.38 -5.23 -11.92
N ILE A 73 5.23 -5.60 -11.35
CA ILE A 73 4.48 -4.76 -10.41
C ILE A 73 4.67 -5.33 -9.01
N GLY A 74 5.05 -4.47 -8.07
CA GLY A 74 5.11 -4.79 -6.65
C GLY A 74 3.93 -4.20 -5.89
N ILE A 75 3.59 -4.83 -4.77
CA ILE A 75 2.67 -4.30 -3.75
C ILE A 75 3.46 -4.17 -2.45
N LYS A 76 3.43 -2.98 -1.84
CA LYS A 76 4.12 -2.64 -0.60
C LYS A 76 3.32 -1.59 0.18
N ARG A 77 3.63 -1.44 1.46
CA ARG A 77 3.09 -0.39 2.32
C ARG A 77 4.04 0.81 2.34
N VAL A 78 3.47 2.01 2.34
CA VAL A 78 4.20 3.26 2.52
C VAL A 78 4.58 3.39 3.99
N ILE A 79 5.88 3.44 4.29
CA ILE A 79 6.40 3.65 5.64
C ILE A 79 6.89 5.09 5.82
N GLY A 80 7.39 5.70 4.75
CA GLY A 80 7.82 7.10 4.76
C GLY A 80 7.55 7.79 3.41
N LEU A 81 7.25 9.07 3.48
CA LEU A 81 7.02 10.00 2.38
C LEU A 81 8.14 11.06 2.36
N PRO A 82 8.23 11.91 1.32
CA PRO A 82 9.27 12.94 1.24
C PRO A 82 9.42 13.74 2.54
N GLY A 83 10.65 13.82 3.03
CA GLY A 83 11.00 14.53 4.26
C GLY A 83 10.89 13.71 5.55
N ASP A 84 10.18 12.56 5.54
CA ASP A 84 10.09 11.68 6.69
C ASP A 84 11.44 11.02 7.00
N TYR A 85 11.68 10.72 8.27
CA TYR A 85 12.82 9.92 8.72
C TYR A 85 12.36 8.49 9.00
N VAL A 86 13.03 7.52 8.37
CA VAL A 86 12.76 6.10 8.54
C VAL A 86 14.01 5.39 9.05
N LEU A 87 13.81 4.42 9.93
CA LEU A 87 14.89 3.53 10.35
C LEU A 87 15.17 2.53 9.23
N ILE A 88 16.40 2.48 8.75
CA ILE A 88 16.84 1.42 7.85
C ILE A 88 17.01 0.13 8.66
N GLY A 89 16.44 -0.97 8.16
CA GLY A 89 16.60 -2.32 8.71
C GLY A 89 15.29 -2.99 9.14
N THR A 90 15.41 -4.19 9.71
CA THR A 90 14.28 -4.96 10.21
C THR A 90 14.22 -4.87 11.74
N PRO A 91 13.10 -4.42 12.32
CA PRO A 91 12.90 -4.50 13.76
C PRO A 91 13.11 -5.94 14.25
N GLY A 92 13.99 -6.17 15.22
CA GLY A 92 14.30 -7.52 15.72
C GLY A 92 15.67 -8.05 15.31
N GLU A 93 16.13 -7.81 14.08
CA GLU A 93 17.43 -8.33 13.60
C GLU A 93 18.62 -7.69 14.33
N PHE A 94 18.49 -6.42 14.71
CA PHE A 94 19.48 -5.72 15.54
C PHE A 94 19.68 -6.39 16.90
N TRP A 95 18.61 -6.88 17.53
CA TRP A 95 18.68 -7.51 18.86
C TRP A 95 19.34 -8.89 18.84
N HIS A 96 19.28 -9.59 17.71
CA HIS A 96 19.85 -10.93 17.55
C HIS A 96 21.29 -10.95 17.06
N SER A 97 21.74 -9.89 16.37
CA SER A 97 23.11 -9.77 15.87
C SER A 97 24.12 -9.36 16.94
N GLY A 98 23.66 -8.96 18.13
CA GLY A 98 24.53 -8.43 19.19
C GLY A 98 25.15 -7.07 18.83
N ALA A 99 24.72 -6.46 17.72
CA ALA A 99 25.05 -5.11 17.35
C ALA A 99 24.37 -4.16 18.33
N ASP A 100 25.16 -3.35 19.03
CA ASP A 100 24.63 -2.30 19.88
C ASP A 100 23.87 -1.30 18.98
N PRO A 101 22.55 -1.10 19.16
CA PRO A 101 21.78 -0.16 18.34
C PRO A 101 22.28 1.29 18.47
N ALA A 102 23.13 1.58 19.46
CA ALA A 102 23.82 2.86 19.61
C ALA A 102 25.22 2.91 18.95
N ALA A 103 25.83 1.76 18.62
CA ALA A 103 27.19 1.68 18.07
C ALA A 103 27.22 1.35 16.56
N ASP A 104 26.23 0.60 16.08
CA ASP A 104 25.97 0.39 14.67
C ASP A 104 24.83 1.34 14.32
N ASP A 105 25.16 2.52 13.78
CA ASP A 105 24.23 3.59 13.44
C ASP A 105 22.95 2.96 12.87
N ALA A 106 21.86 2.97 13.64
CA ALA A 106 20.55 2.67 13.12
C ALA A 106 20.27 3.78 12.10
N LEU A 107 20.70 3.55 10.85
CA LEU A 107 20.82 4.59 9.83
C LEU A 107 19.42 5.14 9.59
N MET A 108 19.12 6.24 10.27
CA MET A 108 17.93 7.01 9.98
C MET A 108 18.15 7.63 8.62
N LEU A 109 17.34 7.19 7.67
CA LEU A 109 17.32 7.76 6.33
C LEU A 109 16.19 8.78 6.27
N GLN A 110 16.54 10.01 5.90
CA GLN A 110 15.53 10.95 5.44
C GLN A 110 15.12 10.54 4.03
N VAL A 111 13.82 10.32 3.83
CA VAL A 111 13.27 9.98 2.51
C VAL A 111 13.46 11.19 1.59
N PRO A 112 14.20 11.04 0.47
CA PRO A 112 14.46 12.15 -0.44
C PRO A 112 13.18 12.70 -1.04
N GLU A 113 13.23 13.97 -1.45
CA GLU A 113 12.16 14.58 -2.22
C GLU A 113 11.82 13.75 -3.47
N GLY A 114 10.52 13.64 -3.77
CA GLY A 114 10.02 12.84 -4.88
C GLY A 114 10.16 11.32 -4.72
N HIS A 115 10.50 10.81 -3.53
CA HIS A 115 10.58 9.37 -3.24
C HIS A 115 9.62 8.95 -2.11
N ALA A 116 9.32 7.66 -2.03
CA ALA A 116 8.65 7.03 -0.91
C ALA A 116 9.44 5.82 -0.43
N TYR A 117 9.45 5.57 0.87
CA TYR A 117 10.03 4.38 1.46
C TYR A 117 8.94 3.30 1.59
N LEU A 118 9.09 2.20 0.86
CA LEU A 118 8.08 1.16 0.72
C LEU A 118 8.56 -0.14 1.37
N VAL A 119 7.76 -0.74 2.25
CA VAL A 119 8.11 -1.99 2.95
C VAL A 119 6.96 -2.98 2.87
N GLY A 120 7.28 -4.27 2.79
CA GLY A 120 6.27 -5.32 2.81
C GLY A 120 5.91 -5.71 4.23
N ASP A 121 4.64 -6.06 4.46
CA ASP A 121 4.17 -6.45 5.80
C ASP A 121 4.87 -7.73 6.30
N ASN A 122 5.34 -8.60 5.40
CA ASN A 122 6.15 -9.75 5.74
C ASN A 122 7.64 -9.40 5.65
N LEU A 123 8.16 -8.81 6.72
CA LEU A 123 9.53 -8.29 6.79
C LEU A 123 10.61 -9.34 6.47
N SER A 124 10.39 -10.60 6.84
CA SER A 124 11.37 -11.70 6.70
C SER A 124 11.66 -12.10 5.25
N VAL A 125 10.71 -11.92 4.33
CA VAL A 125 10.82 -12.35 2.93
C VAL A 125 10.64 -11.22 1.92
N SER A 126 10.22 -10.05 2.38
CA SER A 126 9.92 -8.93 1.51
C SER A 126 11.20 -8.32 0.95
N ARG A 127 11.33 -8.32 -0.38
CA ARG A 127 12.30 -7.48 -1.10
C ARG A 127 11.69 -6.09 -1.31
N ASP A 128 12.21 -5.11 -0.61
CA ASP A 128 11.63 -3.76 -0.52
C ASP A 128 12.69 -2.67 -0.29
N SER A 129 12.28 -1.46 0.10
CA SER A 129 13.18 -0.31 0.24
C SER A 129 14.32 -0.51 1.23
N ARG A 130 14.24 -1.51 2.13
CA ARG A 130 15.39 -1.89 2.99
C ARG A 130 16.58 -2.42 2.18
N LEU A 131 16.34 -3.00 1.00
CA LEU A 131 17.38 -3.58 0.14
C LEU A 131 17.81 -2.62 -0.98
N PHE A 132 16.86 -1.97 -1.66
CA PHE A 132 17.14 -1.14 -2.83
C PHE A 132 16.95 0.36 -2.60
N GLY A 133 16.59 0.78 -1.39
CA GLY A 133 16.38 2.18 -1.02
C GLY A 133 15.00 2.76 -1.36
N PRO A 134 14.81 4.07 -1.15
CA PRO A 134 13.58 4.79 -1.48
C PRO A 134 13.18 4.65 -2.96
N VAL A 135 11.88 4.54 -3.22
CA VAL A 135 11.32 4.39 -4.57
C VAL A 135 10.82 5.73 -5.10
N PRO A 136 11.18 6.16 -6.31
CA PRO A 136 10.62 7.36 -6.92
C PRO A 136 9.09 7.30 -6.97
N LEU A 137 8.41 8.38 -6.56
CA LEU A 137 6.95 8.48 -6.61
C LEU A 137 6.41 8.26 -8.02
N ALA A 138 7.21 8.58 -9.05
CA ALA A 138 6.88 8.34 -10.45
C ALA A 138 6.62 6.86 -10.80
N LEU A 139 7.17 5.92 -10.02
CA LEU A 139 6.93 4.49 -10.21
C LEU A 139 5.65 3.99 -9.53
N ILE A 140 5.01 4.82 -8.69
CA ILE A 140 3.75 4.46 -8.02
C ILE A 140 2.61 4.53 -9.03
N ARG A 141 1.97 3.36 -9.24
CA ARG A 141 0.84 3.18 -10.15
C ARG A 141 -0.50 3.52 -9.53
N GLY A 142 -0.61 3.39 -8.21
CA GLY A 142 -1.81 3.81 -7.46
C GLY A 142 -1.90 3.20 -6.07
N LYS A 143 -2.93 3.61 -5.34
CA LYS A 143 -3.25 3.16 -3.99
C LYS A 143 -4.22 2.00 -4.03
N VAL A 144 -3.94 0.92 -3.29
CA VAL A 144 -4.87 -0.19 -3.11
C VAL A 144 -5.99 0.27 -2.17
N ILE A 145 -7.23 0.25 -2.66
CA ILE A 145 -8.40 0.74 -1.93
C ILE A 145 -9.31 -0.39 -1.47
N ALA A 146 -9.32 -1.53 -2.18
CA ALA A 146 -10.09 -2.69 -1.77
C ALA A 146 -9.37 -3.98 -2.18
N SER A 147 -9.66 -5.04 -1.45
CA SER A 147 -9.27 -6.41 -1.77
C SER A 147 -10.51 -7.29 -1.88
N MET A 148 -10.45 -8.29 -2.75
CA MET A 148 -11.53 -9.25 -2.96
C MET A 148 -10.92 -10.63 -3.10
N HIS A 149 -11.39 -11.57 -2.28
CA HIS A 149 -11.00 -12.96 -2.39
C HIS A 149 -12.19 -13.79 -2.92
N PRO A 150 -12.15 -14.26 -4.18
CA PRO A 150 -13.22 -15.07 -4.74
C PRO A 150 -13.31 -16.41 -4.01
N SER A 151 -14.51 -16.81 -3.62
CA SER A 151 -14.76 -18.11 -3.00
C SER A 151 -15.69 -18.92 -3.89
N PHE A 152 -15.33 -20.16 -4.18
CA PHE A 152 -16.20 -21.08 -4.92
C PHE A 152 -17.53 -21.30 -4.18
N THR A 153 -17.49 -21.34 -2.85
CA THR A 153 -18.66 -21.65 -2.01
C THR A 153 -19.56 -20.43 -1.78
N ARG A 154 -19.01 -19.22 -1.69
CA ARG A 154 -19.75 -18.00 -1.32
C ARG A 154 -19.93 -16.99 -2.46
N GLY A 155 -19.36 -17.27 -3.63
CA GLY A 155 -19.44 -16.41 -4.82
C GLY A 155 -18.23 -15.47 -4.98
N PRO A 156 -18.16 -14.74 -6.12
CA PRO A 156 -16.99 -13.97 -6.51
C PRO A 156 -16.69 -12.75 -5.61
N PHE A 157 -17.69 -12.24 -4.89
CA PHE A 157 -17.57 -11.07 -4.01
C PHE A 157 -17.58 -11.42 -2.52
N ALA A 158 -17.44 -12.70 -2.17
CA ALA A 158 -17.63 -13.21 -0.82
C ALA A 158 -16.82 -12.50 0.27
N GLU A 159 -15.61 -12.05 -0.08
CA GLU A 159 -14.66 -11.43 0.85
C GLU A 159 -14.16 -10.10 0.29
N PHE A 160 -15.09 -9.28 -0.20
CA PHE A 160 -14.78 -7.89 -0.54
C PHE A 160 -14.55 -7.07 0.74
N GLN A 161 -13.39 -6.40 0.80
CA GLN A 161 -12.99 -5.60 1.96
C GLN A 161 -12.35 -4.29 1.50
N TRP A 162 -12.76 -3.18 2.11
CA TRP A 162 -12.06 -1.90 1.97
C TRP A 162 -10.75 -1.95 2.75
N VAL A 163 -9.66 -1.56 2.09
CA VAL A 163 -8.33 -1.53 2.72
C VAL A 163 -8.27 -0.30 3.63
N GLN A 164 -8.20 -0.55 4.94
CA GLN A 164 -7.98 0.48 5.94
C GLN A 164 -6.48 0.76 6.09
N ASN A 165 -6.14 2.01 6.38
CA ASN A 165 -4.78 2.39 6.69
C ASN A 165 -4.55 2.20 8.21
N PRO A 166 -3.74 1.20 8.63
CA PRO A 166 -3.54 0.90 10.04
C PRO A 166 -2.67 1.94 10.78
N MET A 167 -1.92 2.78 10.04
CA MET A 167 -1.04 3.81 10.60
C MET A 167 -1.64 5.21 10.52
N ARG A 168 -2.87 5.33 10.01
CA ARG A 168 -3.63 6.56 10.15
C ARG A 168 -3.92 6.71 11.64
N ARG A 169 -3.27 7.69 12.29
CA ARG A 169 -3.70 8.13 13.61
C ARG A 169 -5.13 8.61 13.43
N ASP A 170 -6.09 7.93 14.06
CA ASP A 170 -7.35 8.57 14.38
C ASP A 170 -7.00 9.92 15.07
N GLU A 171 -7.74 11.01 14.87
CA GLU A 171 -8.63 11.36 15.98
C GLU A 171 -7.93 11.17 17.33
N PRO A 172 -6.98 12.03 17.81
CA PRO A 172 -6.54 11.87 19.20
C PRO A 172 -7.81 11.76 20.05
N PRO A 173 -7.96 10.70 20.87
CA PRO A 173 -9.20 10.42 21.56
C PRO A 173 -9.67 11.68 22.26
N SER A 174 -10.97 11.95 22.17
CA SER A 174 -11.56 13.14 22.79
C SER A 174 -11.14 13.19 24.27
N LYS A 175 -11.08 14.40 24.84
CA LYS A 175 -10.71 14.55 26.26
C LYS A 175 -11.58 13.68 27.17
N GLU A 176 -12.83 13.43 26.78
CA GLU A 176 -13.77 12.54 27.46
C GLU A 176 -13.39 11.07 27.34
N GLU A 177 -13.00 10.56 26.17
CA GLU A 177 -12.52 9.19 25.99
C GLU A 177 -11.22 8.92 26.75
N VAL A 178 -10.30 9.89 26.76
CA VAL A 178 -9.06 9.81 27.57
C VAL A 178 -9.38 9.82 29.05
N LEU A 179 -10.36 10.63 29.47
CA LEU A 179 -10.79 10.70 30.87
C LEU A 179 -11.51 9.41 31.31
N ASN A 180 -12.39 8.86 30.47
CA ASN A 180 -13.11 7.61 30.73
C ASN A 180 -12.15 6.42 30.79
N ALA A 181 -11.19 6.34 29.86
CA ALA A 181 -10.14 5.33 29.88
C ALA A 181 -9.25 5.44 31.14
N ARG A 182 -8.95 6.66 31.63
CA ARG A 182 -8.23 6.87 32.90
C ARG A 182 -9.06 6.52 34.13
N LEU A 183 -10.38 6.69 34.06
CA LEU A 183 -11.31 6.39 35.15
C LEU A 183 -11.80 4.93 35.15
N GLY A 184 -11.38 4.12 34.18
CA GLY A 184 -11.80 2.72 34.05
C GLY A 184 -13.31 2.57 33.80
N ARG A 185 -13.93 3.56 33.14
CA ARG A 185 -15.35 3.58 32.80
C ARG A 185 -15.57 3.35 31.31
#